data_AF-A0A2D4DS21-F1
#
_entry.id   AF-A0A2D4DS21-F1
#
_cell.length_a   1.000
_cell.length_b   1.000
_cell.length_c   1.000
_cell.angle_alpha   90.00
_cell.angle_beta   90.00
_cell.angle_gamma   90.00
#
_symmetry.space_group_name_H-M   'P 1'
#
loop_
_entity.id
_entity.type
_entity.pdbx_description
1 polymer ?
#
loop_
_entity_poly.entity_id
_entity_poly.type
_entity_poly.pdbx_seq_one_letter_code
_entity_poly.pdbx_strand_id
1 'polypeptide(L)' 'MAYRREEGCSVVEMECAALAAVAQLRGILWGQLLFTAGTLADVEVYDQRNWGADSFSFALHLCLEMLTTLEKDGKATHF' A
#
# COMPACT_ATOMS: atom_id res chain seq x y z
N MET A 1 3.76 14.93 -14.35
CA MET A 1 3.53 14.64 -12.91
C MET A 1 2.72 15.70 -12.19
N ALA A 2 2.84 17.00 -12.54
CA ALA A 2 2.06 18.07 -11.90
C ALA A 2 0.55 17.77 -11.85
N TYR A 3 -0.06 17.41 -13.00
CA TYR A 3 -1.50 17.11 -13.06
C TYR A 3 -1.94 15.95 -12.14
N ARG A 4 -1.16 14.86 -12.02
CA ARG A 4 -1.48 13.75 -11.09
C ARG A 4 -1.41 14.20 -9.63
N ARG A 5 -0.47 15.08 -9.30
CA ARG A 5 -0.37 15.64 -7.94
C ARG A 5 -1.54 16.58 -7.64
N GLU A 6 -2.00 17.34 -8.64
CA GLU A 6 -3.21 18.18 -8.54
C GLU A 6 -4.48 17.33 -8.32
N GLU A 7 -4.54 16.13 -8.90
CA GLU A 7 -5.57 15.12 -8.61
C GLU A 7 -5.43 14.48 -7.21
N GLY A 8 -4.38 14.83 -6.45
CA GLY A 8 -4.09 14.29 -5.12
C GLY A 8 -3.29 12.97 -5.13
N CYS A 9 -2.79 12.52 -6.28
CA CYS A 9 -1.99 11.30 -6.34
C CYS A 9 -0.60 11.51 -5.71
N SER A 10 -0.27 10.67 -4.73
CA SER A 10 1.03 10.65 -4.04
C SER A 10 1.93 9.48 -4.45
N VAL A 11 1.33 8.40 -4.97
CA VAL A 11 2.01 7.14 -5.33
C VAL A 11 1.45 6.59 -6.65
N VAL A 12 2.22 5.73 -7.29
CA VAL A 12 1.78 4.94 -8.45
C VAL A 12 2.12 3.47 -8.20
N GLU A 13 1.17 2.60 -8.47
CA GLU A 13 1.24 1.13 -8.38
C GLU A 13 0.21 0.54 -9.36
N MET A 14 0.05 -0.79 -9.44
CA MET A 14 -0.73 -1.42 -10.51
C MET A 14 -1.87 -2.34 -10.03
N GLU A 15 -2.02 -2.58 -8.72
CA GLU A 15 -2.90 -3.60 -8.17
C GLU A 15 -4.01 -3.07 -7.24
N CYS A 16 -3.77 -1.97 -6.52
CA CYS A 16 -4.59 -1.40 -5.45
C CYS A 16 -6.02 -1.14 -5.92
N ALA A 17 -6.19 -0.48 -7.06
CA ALA A 17 -7.51 -0.13 -7.57
C ALA A 17 -8.38 -1.37 -7.82
N ALA A 18 -7.79 -2.45 -8.37
CA ALA A 18 -8.50 -3.69 -8.62
C ALA A 18 -8.85 -4.41 -7.30
N LEU A 19 -7.90 -4.48 -6.36
CA LEU A 19 -8.11 -5.13 -5.06
C LEU A 19 -9.16 -4.39 -4.22
N ALA A 20 -9.10 -3.06 -4.16
CA ALA A 20 -10.06 -2.22 -3.46
C ALA A 20 -11.48 -2.38 -4.05
N ALA A 21 -11.61 -2.40 -5.38
CA ALA A 21 -12.90 -2.61 -6.04
C ALA A 21 -13.49 -4.00 -5.74
N VAL A 22 -12.66 -5.05 -5.74
CA VAL A 22 -13.10 -6.41 -5.37
C VAL A 22 -13.49 -6.48 -3.89
N ALA A 23 -12.73 -5.84 -3.00
CA ALA A 23 -13.05 -5.80 -1.58
C ALA A 23 -14.40 -5.11 -1.33
N GLN A 24 -14.63 -3.97 -1.98
CA GLN A 24 -15.90 -3.25 -1.93
C GLN A 24 -17.05 -4.12 -2.48
N LEU A 25 -16.86 -4.81 -3.62
CA LEU A 25 -17.85 -5.71 -4.19
C LEU A 25 -18.19 -6.89 -3.27
N ARG A 26 -17.22 -7.37 -2.49
CA ARG A 26 -17.37 -8.50 -1.57
C ARG A 26 -17.78 -8.09 -0.16
N GLY A 27 -17.83 -6.79 0.14
CA GLY A 27 -18.16 -6.28 1.46
C GLY A 27 -17.12 -6.62 2.54
N ILE A 28 -15.85 -6.82 2.18
CA ILE A 28 -14.79 -7.18 3.13
C ILE A 28 -13.95 -5.96 3.51
N LEU A 29 -13.42 -5.90 4.74
CA LEU A 29 -12.36 -4.94 5.07
C LEU A 29 -11.12 -5.24 4.26
N TRP A 30 -10.54 -4.17 3.76
CA TRP A 30 -9.33 -4.23 2.99
C TRP A 30 -8.43 -3.06 3.33
N GLY A 31 -7.14 -3.34 3.36
CA GLY A 31 -6.09 -2.36 3.52
C GLY A 31 -4.84 -2.84 2.80
N GLN A 32 -4.04 -1.90 2.32
CA GLN A 32 -2.78 -2.18 1.65
C GLN A 32 -1.71 -1.24 2.19
N LEU A 33 -0.54 -1.80 2.46
CA LEU A 33 0.64 -1.04 2.80
C LEU A 33 1.58 -1.02 1.59
N LEU A 34 1.93 0.19 1.16
CA LEU A 34 2.83 0.42 0.04
C LEU A 34 4.18 0.90 0.57
N PHE A 35 5.26 0.36 0.01
CA PHE A 35 6.60 0.88 0.15
C PHE A 35 7.19 1.09 -1.24
N THR A 36 8.14 2.01 -1.35
CA THR A 36 8.62 2.46 -2.66
C THR A 36 9.85 1.66 -3.09
N ALA A 37 9.88 1.17 -4.32
CA ALA A 37 11.08 0.63 -4.97
C ALA A 37 11.82 1.68 -5.83
N GLY A 38 11.43 2.95 -5.72
CA GLY A 38 11.99 4.06 -6.49
C GLY A 38 11.14 5.32 -6.35
N THR A 39 11.48 6.36 -7.10
CA THR A 39 10.69 7.60 -7.16
C THR A 39 10.62 8.15 -8.57
N LEU A 40 9.50 8.78 -8.86
CA LEU A 40 9.30 9.56 -10.07
C LEU A 40 9.57 11.07 -9.82
N ALA A 41 9.87 11.47 -8.58
CA ALA A 41 10.04 12.88 -8.22
C ALA A 41 11.15 13.59 -9.02
N ASP A 42 12.24 12.89 -9.30
CA ASP A 42 13.35 13.33 -10.16
C ASP A 42 13.87 12.12 -10.93
N VAL A 43 13.73 12.16 -12.26
CA VAL A 43 14.11 11.05 -13.13
C VAL A 43 15.60 11.03 -13.47
N GLU A 44 16.29 12.15 -13.27
CA GLU A 44 17.74 12.26 -13.49
C GLU A 44 18.53 11.68 -12.31
N VAL A 45 17.92 11.65 -11.13
CA VAL A 45 18.50 11.12 -9.89
C VAL A 45 17.78 9.84 -9.50
N TYR A 46 17.90 8.82 -10.34
CA TYR A 46 17.30 7.52 -10.07
C TYR A 46 17.99 6.80 -8.90
N ASP A 47 17.21 6.54 -7.85
CA ASP A 47 17.58 5.64 -6.76
C ASP A 47 16.68 4.40 -6.83
N GLN A 48 17.32 3.25 -7.05
CA GLN A 48 16.68 1.95 -7.16
C GLN A 48 16.17 1.41 -5.83
N ARG A 49 16.56 2.00 -4.69
CA ARG A 49 16.11 1.62 -3.33
C ARG A 49 16.16 0.12 -3.08
N ASN A 50 17.19 -0.55 -3.60
CA ASN A 50 17.34 -2.01 -3.58
C ASN A 50 16.08 -2.76 -4.06
N TRP A 51 15.32 -2.19 -5.00
CA TRP A 51 14.01 -2.66 -5.46
C TRP A 51 12.98 -2.88 -4.34
N GLY A 52 13.13 -2.19 -3.20
CA GLY A 52 12.32 -2.41 -2.01
C GLY A 52 12.65 -3.68 -1.24
N ALA A 53 13.72 -4.41 -1.58
CA ALA A 53 14.08 -5.68 -0.94
C ALA A 53 14.19 -5.55 0.59
N ASP A 54 14.78 -4.44 1.06
CA ASP A 54 14.96 -4.14 2.48
C ASP A 54 13.64 -3.86 3.22
N SER A 55 12.55 -3.58 2.48
CA SER A 55 11.24 -3.27 3.04
C SER A 55 10.32 -4.47 3.18
N PHE A 56 10.52 -5.57 2.43
CA PHE A 56 9.58 -6.70 2.42
C PHE A 56 9.34 -7.31 3.80
N SER A 57 10.42 -7.64 4.53
CA SER A 57 10.32 -8.26 5.84
C SER A 57 9.60 -7.34 6.83
N PHE A 58 10.01 -6.07 6.86
CA PHE A 58 9.39 -5.07 7.74
C PHE A 58 7.91 -4.83 7.42
N ALA A 59 7.57 -4.69 6.14
CA ALA A 59 6.19 -4.51 5.70
C ALA A 59 5.31 -5.71 6.06
N LEU A 60 5.81 -6.94 5.88
CA LEU A 60 5.10 -8.15 6.27
C LEU A 60 4.87 -8.21 7.78
N HIS A 61 5.89 -7.90 8.58
CA HIS A 61 5.75 -7.83 10.04
C HIS A 61 4.69 -6.82 10.46
N LEU A 62 4.71 -5.62 9.88
CA LEU A 62 3.73 -4.58 10.17
C LEU A 62 2.29 -4.99 9.78
N CYS A 63 2.13 -5.68 8.65
CA CYS A 63 0.84 -6.25 8.24
C CYS A 63 0.33 -7.30 9.26
N LEU A 64 1.20 -8.20 9.74
CA LEU A 64 0.83 -9.20 10.75
C LEU A 64 0.46 -8.54 12.08
N GLU A 65 1.22 -7.54 12.53
CA GLU A 65 0.91 -6.78 13.75
C GLU A 65 -0.44 -6.06 13.65
N MET A 66 -0.73 -5.44 12.50
CA MET A 66 -2.03 -4.81 12.23
C MET A 66 -3.17 -5.81 12.33
N LEU A 67 -3.02 -7.02 11.75
CA LEU A 67 -4.04 -8.06 11.85
C LEU A 67 -4.30 -8.45 13.30
N THR A 68 -3.25 -8.70 14.09
CA THR A 68 -3.42 -9.05 15.52
C THR A 68 -4.06 -7.92 16.33
N THR A 69 -3.83 -6.66 15.95
CA THR A 69 -4.43 -5.50 16.60
C THR A 69 -5.91 -5.36 16.25
N LEU A 70 -6.26 -5.53 14.97
CA LEU A 70 -7.65 -5.47 14.50
C LEU A 70 -8.51 -6.61 15.06
N GLU A 71 -7.94 -7.81 15.23
CA GLU A 71 -8.61 -8.92 15.90
C GLU A 71 -8.91 -8.62 17.37
N LYS A 72 -7.93 -8.11 18.13
CA LYS A 72 -8.13 -7.73 19.54
C LYS A 72 -9.22 -6.68 19.72
N ASP A 73 -9.31 -5.75 18.76
CA ASP A 73 -10.31 -4.69 18.74
C ASP A 73 -11.71 -5.16 18.29
N GLY A 74 -11.87 -6.43 17.89
CA GLY A 74 -13.12 -6.97 17.33
C GLY A 74 -13.50 -6.38 15.97
N LYS A 75 -12.59 -5.68 15.29
CA LYS A 75 -12.83 -5.00 14.01
C LYS A 75 -12.56 -5.91 12.80
N ALA A 76 -11.91 -7.05 13.02
CA ALA A 76 -11.57 -8.00 11.96
C ALA A 76 -12.73 -8.94 11.55
N THR A 77 -13.83 -8.99 12.32
CA THR A 77 -14.88 -10.03 12.16
C THR A 77 -16.28 -9.47 11.87
N HIS A 78 -16.44 -8.15 11.80
CA HIS A 78 -17.73 -7.51 11.48
C HIS A 78 -17.75 -7.02 10.03
N PHE A 79 -18.03 -7.93 9.10
CA PHE A 79 -18.37 -7.66 7.69
C PHE A 79 -19.76 -8.16 7.38
#